data_AF-A0A1M6NWK7-F1
#
_entry.id   AF-A0A1M6NWK7-F1
#
_cell.length_a   1.000
_cell.length_b   1.000
_cell.length_c   1.000
_cell.angle_alpha   90.00
_cell.angle_beta   90.00
_cell.angle_gamma   90.00
#
_symmetry.space_group_name_H-M   'P 1'
#
loop_
_entity.id
_entity.type
_entity.pdbx_description
1 polymer ?
#
loop_
_entity_poly.entity_id
_entity_poly.type
_entity_poly.pdbx_seq_one_letter_code
_entity_poly.pdbx_strand_id
1 'polypeptide(L)'
;MKSIRKRRNEYALLFVAGICLAVWLGVTFMLEAVFVFGAISLIFLLLLVREGRRLYDATLIWDNRILAVPSALISMPGRQMKKDTEETVVSTFGMLIGSRIYRWGLDGVHGVRLSAVQIDKERMYLTFGDKDQTMRVELLHGMTQKQALLDAAQKLLRETGVTAVVNGW
;
A
#
# COMPACT_ATOMS: atom_id res chain seq x y z
N MET A 1 6.75 3.72 3.96
CA MET A 1 6.76 2.54 4.88
C MET A 1 7.10 2.84 6.34
N LYS A 2 8.02 3.78 6.64
CA LYS A 2 8.46 4.06 8.02
C LYS A 2 7.28 4.40 8.95
N SER A 3 6.31 5.15 8.45
CA SER A 3 5.09 5.51 9.18
C SER A 3 4.18 4.32 9.53
N ILE A 4 4.02 3.35 8.62
CA ILE A 4 3.24 2.12 8.85
C ILE A 4 3.89 1.30 9.98
N ARG A 5 5.23 1.13 9.93
CA ARG A 5 5.98 0.44 10.99
C ARG A 5 5.86 1.14 12.33
N LYS A 6 6.01 2.48 12.36
CA LYS A 6 5.89 3.28 13.57
C LYS A 6 4.51 3.09 14.22
N ARG A 7 3.44 3.20 13.43
CA ARG A 7 2.05 3.05 13.92
C ARG A 7 1.77 1.64 14.46
N ARG A 8 2.25 0.59 13.79
CA ARG A 8 2.16 -0.80 14.30
C ARG A 8 2.85 -0.92 15.66
N ASN A 9 4.05 -0.38 15.80
CA ASN A 9 4.81 -0.44 17.05
C ASN A 9 4.11 0.35 18.18
N GLU A 10 3.52 1.50 17.86
CA GLU A 10 2.70 2.28 18.81
C GLU A 10 1.50 1.46 19.31
N TYR A 11 0.75 0.81 18.42
CA TYR A 11 -0.37 -0.05 18.83
C TYR A 11 0.09 -1.27 19.65
N ALA A 12 1.24 -1.85 19.32
CA ALA A 12 1.80 -2.95 20.10
C ALA A 12 2.17 -2.52 21.53
N LEU A 13 2.79 -1.35 21.68
CA LEU A 13 3.13 -0.79 23.00
C LEU A 13 1.88 -0.50 23.82
N LEU A 14 0.86 0.14 23.23
CA LEU A 14 -0.41 0.44 23.90
C LEU A 14 -1.17 -0.83 24.30
N PHE A 15 -1.13 -1.87 23.46
CA PHE A 15 -1.73 -3.16 23.77
C PHE A 15 -1.05 -3.84 24.97
N VAL A 16 0.28 -3.90 24.99
CA VAL A 16 1.04 -4.49 26.10
C VAL A 16 0.79 -3.70 27.39
N ALA A 17 0.83 -2.36 27.33
CA ALA A 17 0.53 -1.52 28.48
C ALA A 17 -0.90 -1.74 29.01
N GLY A 18 -1.89 -1.88 28.12
CA GLY A 18 -3.28 -2.16 28.48
C GLY A 18 -3.44 -3.50 29.20
N ILE A 19 -2.78 -4.56 28.71
CA ILE A 19 -2.78 -5.87 29.38
C ILE A 19 -2.12 -5.78 30.76
N CYS A 20 -0.96 -5.14 30.88
CA CYS A 20 -0.27 -4.97 32.15
C CYS A 20 -1.16 -4.24 33.18
N LEU A 21 -1.85 -3.17 32.76
CA LEU A 21 -2.79 -2.44 33.62
C LEU A 21 -3.99 -3.28 34.02
N ALA A 22 -4.58 -4.04 33.07
CA ALA A 22 -5.71 -4.92 33.36
C ALA A 22 -5.33 -6.02 34.39
N VAL A 23 -4.15 -6.62 34.25
CA VAL A 23 -3.64 -7.63 35.19
C VAL A 23 -3.41 -7.02 36.57
N TRP A 24 -2.76 -5.85 36.64
CA TRP A 24 -2.51 -5.15 37.91
C TRP A 24 -3.82 -4.83 38.63
N LEU A 25 -4.81 -4.30 37.91
CA LEU A 25 -6.12 -3.95 38.47
C LEU A 25 -6.95 -5.17 38.89
N GLY A 26 -6.73 -6.32 38.24
CA GLY A 26 -7.30 -7.60 38.65
C GLY A 26 -6.75 -8.07 39.99
N VAL A 27 -5.45 -7.89 40.22
CA VAL A 27 -4.83 -8.17 41.53
C VAL A 27 -5.39 -7.25 42.62
N THR A 28 -5.71 -5.99 42.30
CA THR A 28 -6.34 -5.05 43.24
C THR A 28 -7.87 -5.21 43.36
N PHE A 29 -8.46 -6.28 42.80
CA PHE A 29 -9.90 -6.58 42.83
C PHE A 29 -10.82 -5.47 42.27
N MET A 30 -10.31 -4.59 41.39
CA MET A 30 -11.10 -3.52 40.77
C MET A 30 -11.75 -3.99 39.46
N LEU A 31 -12.75 -4.88 39.57
CA LEU A 31 -13.33 -5.58 38.42
C LEU A 31 -13.86 -4.66 37.31
N GLU A 32 -14.52 -3.55 37.66
CA GLU A 32 -15.01 -2.58 36.67
C GLU A 32 -13.87 -2.02 35.80
N ALA A 33 -12.74 -1.68 36.41
CA ALA A 33 -11.59 -1.15 35.71
C ALA A 33 -10.93 -2.24 34.83
N VAL A 34 -10.89 -3.49 35.28
CA VAL A 34 -10.40 -4.63 34.49
C VAL A 34 -11.19 -4.77 33.19
N PHE A 35 -12.52 -4.67 33.23
CA PHE A 35 -13.35 -4.74 32.03
C PHE A 35 -13.08 -3.59 31.06
N VAL A 36 -12.92 -2.37 31.57
CA VAL A 36 -12.61 -1.18 30.75
C VAL A 36 -11.25 -1.35 30.06
N PHE A 37 -10.20 -1.69 30.80
CA PHE A 37 -8.86 -1.88 30.23
C PHE A 37 -8.78 -3.11 29.32
N GLY A 38 -9.57 -4.16 29.59
CA GLY A 38 -9.73 -5.31 28.71
C GLY A 38 -10.34 -4.92 27.36
N ALA A 39 -11.41 -4.13 27.36
CA ALA A 39 -12.04 -3.64 26.13
C ALA A 39 -11.09 -2.73 25.32
N ILE A 40 -10.37 -1.82 25.99
CA ILE A 40 -9.35 -0.96 25.35
C ILE A 40 -8.25 -1.82 24.71
N SER A 41 -7.77 -2.85 25.42
CA SER A 41 -6.75 -3.76 24.92
C SER A 41 -7.25 -4.53 23.68
N LEU A 42 -8.50 -4.98 23.68
CA LEU A 42 -9.10 -5.63 22.52
C LEU A 42 -9.14 -4.69 21.29
N ILE A 43 -9.48 -3.41 21.49
CA ILE A 43 -9.47 -2.41 20.41
C ILE A 43 -8.04 -2.25 19.85
N PHE A 44 -7.03 -2.13 20.72
CA PHE A 44 -5.64 -2.03 20.28
C PHE A 44 -5.15 -3.29 19.56
N LEU A 45 -5.59 -4.48 19.99
CA LEU A 45 -5.31 -5.73 19.27
C LEU A 45 -5.88 -5.71 17.85
N LEU A 46 -7.13 -5.29 17.67
CA LEU A 46 -7.75 -5.18 16.35
C LEU A 46 -7.00 -4.17 15.45
N LEU A 47 -6.61 -3.02 16.00
CA LEU A 47 -5.80 -2.04 15.28
C LEU A 47 -4.40 -2.58 14.93
N LEU A 48 -3.77 -3.33 15.83
CA LEU A 48 -2.48 -3.97 15.61
C LEU A 48 -2.55 -5.02 14.49
N VAL A 49 -3.57 -5.87 14.49
CA VAL A 49 -3.81 -6.85 13.41
C VAL A 49 -4.01 -6.13 12.08
N ARG A 50 -4.84 -5.08 12.06
CA ARG A 50 -5.11 -4.30 10.84
C ARG A 50 -3.84 -3.65 10.28
N GLU A 51 -3.04 -3.02 11.13
CA GLU A 51 -1.81 -2.35 10.68
C GLU A 51 -0.71 -3.38 10.36
N GLY A 52 -0.71 -4.54 11.00
CA GLY A 52 0.13 -5.69 10.66
C GLY A 52 -0.13 -6.19 9.24
N ARG A 53 -1.40 -6.36 8.86
CA ARG A 53 -1.77 -6.72 7.48
C ARG A 53 -1.35 -5.65 6.47
N ARG A 54 -1.53 -4.37 6.80
CA ARG A 54 -1.03 -3.27 5.94
C ARG A 54 0.47 -3.29 5.76
N LEU A 55 1.23 -3.59 6.81
CA LEU A 55 2.67 -3.70 6.72
C LEU A 55 3.06 -4.90 5.84
N TYR A 56 2.37 -6.03 5.99
CA TYR A 56 2.57 -7.20 5.13
C TYR A 56 2.34 -6.87 3.66
N ASP A 57 1.20 -6.24 3.32
CA ASP A 57 0.88 -5.82 1.95
C ASP A 57 1.95 -4.85 1.39
N ALA A 58 2.37 -3.87 2.21
CA ALA A 58 3.41 -2.92 1.81
C ALA A 58 4.77 -3.61 1.56
N THR A 59 5.13 -4.58 2.41
CA THR A 59 6.34 -5.39 2.24
C THR A 59 6.25 -6.25 0.98
N LEU A 60 5.10 -6.89 0.71
CA LEU A 60 4.93 -7.71 -0.49
C LEU A 60 5.12 -6.90 -1.78
N ILE A 61 4.53 -5.70 -1.84
CA ILE A 61 4.72 -4.76 -2.96
C ILE A 61 6.18 -4.31 -3.06
N TRP A 62 6.82 -4.04 -1.92
CA TRP A 62 8.20 -3.58 -1.86
C TRP A 62 9.23 -4.65 -2.21
N ASP A 63 8.97 -5.92 -1.92
CA ASP A 63 9.92 -6.99 -2.22
C ASP A 63 9.78 -7.46 -3.68
N ASN A 64 8.62 -7.22 -4.30
CA ASN A 64 8.32 -7.59 -5.69
C ASN A 64 8.22 -6.35 -6.60
N ARG A 65 9.22 -5.47 -6.58
CA ARG A 65 9.19 -4.21 -7.36
C ARG A 65 9.37 -4.50 -8.83
N ILE A 66 8.41 -4.05 -9.64
CA ILE A 66 8.56 -3.96 -11.09
C ILE A 66 9.27 -2.67 -11.45
N LEU A 67 8.75 -1.55 -10.94
CA LEU A 67 9.26 -0.21 -11.19
C LEU A 67 9.31 0.57 -9.88
N ALA A 68 10.40 1.29 -9.68
CA ALA A 68 10.55 2.22 -8.57
C ALA A 68 10.86 3.62 -9.12
N VAL A 69 10.05 4.59 -8.72
CA VAL A 69 10.04 5.94 -9.28
C VAL A 69 10.28 6.94 -8.15
N PRO A 70 11.28 7.84 -8.27
CA PRO A 70 11.67 8.74 -7.18
C PRO A 70 10.60 9.75 -6.74
N SER A 71 9.63 10.09 -7.60
CA SER A 71 8.56 11.04 -7.27
C SER A 71 7.38 10.85 -8.21
N ALA A 72 6.24 10.38 -7.69
CA ALA A 72 5.00 10.37 -8.44
C ALA A 72 4.21 11.66 -8.18
N LEU A 73 3.95 12.44 -9.23
CA LEU A 73 2.83 13.37 -9.22
C LEU A 73 1.58 12.59 -9.62
N ILE A 74 0.70 12.35 -8.66
CA ILE A 74 -0.54 11.62 -8.90
C ILE A 74 -1.66 12.61 -9.15
N SER A 75 -2.21 12.59 -10.35
CA SER A 75 -3.54 13.14 -10.63
C SER A 75 -4.55 12.00 -10.57
N MET A 76 -5.53 12.10 -9.67
CA MET A 76 -6.69 11.20 -9.64
C MET A 76 -7.93 11.99 -10.04
N PRO A 77 -8.91 11.38 -10.71
CA PRO A 77 -10.24 11.98 -10.83
C PRO A 77 -10.79 12.32 -9.43
N GLY A 78 -10.99 13.61 -9.15
CA GLY A 78 -11.55 14.09 -7.87
C GLY A 78 -10.57 14.23 -6.69
N ARG A 79 -9.27 13.98 -6.85
CA ARG A 79 -8.27 14.21 -5.80
C ARG A 79 -7.09 15.04 -6.30
N GLN A 80 -6.86 16.17 -5.64
CA GLN A 80 -5.81 17.12 -6.01
C GLN A 80 -4.41 16.48 -5.91
N MET A 81 -3.51 16.93 -6.81
CA MET A 81 -2.10 16.53 -6.85
C MET A 81 -1.47 16.64 -5.48
N LYS A 82 -1.05 15.51 -4.91
CA LYS A 82 -0.18 15.49 -3.75
C LYS A 82 1.19 15.01 -4.20
N LYS A 83 2.17 15.91 -4.16
CA LYS A 83 3.58 15.53 -4.33
C LYS A 83 4.00 14.78 -3.08
N ASP A 84 4.00 13.45 -3.15
CA ASP A 84 4.70 12.65 -2.16
C ASP A 84 6.16 12.58 -2.59
N THR A 85 7.05 13.09 -1.75
CA THR A 85 8.51 13.02 -1.93
C THR A 85 9.07 11.63 -1.63
N GLU A 86 8.24 10.70 -1.17
CA GLU A 86 8.62 9.30 -0.98
C GLU A 86 8.57 8.52 -2.30
N GLU A 87 9.53 7.61 -2.49
CA GLU A 87 9.63 6.72 -3.63
C GLU A 87 8.31 5.97 -3.87
N THR A 88 7.85 5.98 -5.11
CA THR A 88 6.66 5.24 -5.56
C THR A 88 7.09 3.92 -6.17
N VAL A 89 6.55 2.82 -5.64
CA VAL A 89 6.86 1.48 -6.09
C VAL A 89 5.64 0.85 -6.71
N VAL A 90 5.81 0.30 -7.92
CA VAL A 90 4.79 -0.47 -8.65
C VAL A 90 5.22 -1.94 -8.65
N SER A 91 4.27 -2.82 -8.34
CA SER A 91 4.45 -4.25 -8.21
C SER A 91 3.26 -4.99 -8.85
N THR A 92 3.42 -6.30 -9.02
CA THR A 92 2.34 -7.23 -9.37
C THR A 92 1.20 -7.22 -8.37
N PHE A 93 1.50 -6.96 -7.10
CA PHE A 93 0.53 -7.00 -6.00
C PHE A 93 -0.06 -5.63 -5.63
N GLY A 94 0.29 -4.58 -6.36
CA GLY A 94 -0.17 -3.25 -6.05
C GLY A 94 0.88 -2.17 -6.29
N MET A 95 0.58 -1.00 -5.75
CA MET A 95 1.48 0.14 -5.75
C MET A 95 1.52 0.78 -4.37
N LEU A 96 2.72 1.18 -4.00
CA LEU A 96 3.03 1.82 -2.74
C LEU A 96 3.52 3.25 -3.02
N ILE A 97 2.80 4.23 -2.49
CA ILE A 97 3.18 5.65 -2.53
C ILE A 97 3.31 6.11 -1.09
N GLY A 98 4.55 6.20 -0.64
CA GLY A 98 4.90 6.47 0.74
C GLY A 98 4.27 5.51 1.78
N SER A 99 3.09 5.88 2.31
CA SER A 99 2.30 5.06 3.24
C SER A 99 0.95 4.61 2.70
N ARG A 100 0.61 5.02 1.48
CA ARG A 100 -0.63 4.63 0.81
C ARG A 100 -0.38 3.38 -0.01
N ILE A 101 -1.26 2.41 0.18
CA ILE A 101 -1.22 1.13 -0.53
C ILE A 101 -2.43 1.12 -1.46
N TYR A 102 -2.16 0.93 -2.75
CA TYR A 102 -3.16 0.66 -3.77
C TYR A 102 -3.04 -0.81 -4.13
N ARG A 103 -4.04 -1.61 -3.75
CA ARG A 103 -4.01 -3.07 -3.86
C ARG A 103 -4.56 -3.49 -5.23
N TRP A 104 -3.87 -4.38 -5.91
CA TRP A 104 -4.41 -5.19 -7.01
C TRP A 104 -3.68 -6.53 -7.04
N GLY A 105 -4.28 -7.56 -7.64
CA GLY A 105 -3.61 -8.87 -7.77
C GLY A 105 -3.38 -9.63 -6.45
N LEU A 106 -3.86 -9.12 -5.31
CA LEU A 106 -3.79 -9.77 -3.99
C LEU A 106 -4.95 -10.74 -3.74
N ASP A 107 -6.15 -10.41 -4.22
CA ASP A 107 -7.38 -11.15 -3.92
C ASP A 107 -7.77 -12.13 -5.05
N GLY A 108 -6.78 -12.57 -5.85
CA GLY A 108 -6.95 -13.54 -6.93
C GLY A 108 -7.80 -13.05 -8.11
N VAL A 109 -8.51 -13.98 -8.77
CA VAL A 109 -9.28 -13.72 -10.01
C VAL A 109 -10.49 -12.80 -9.78
N HIS A 110 -11.04 -12.80 -8.56
CA HIS A 110 -12.23 -12.03 -8.20
C HIS A 110 -11.91 -10.67 -7.56
N GLY A 111 -10.62 -10.36 -7.38
CA GLY A 111 -10.15 -9.12 -6.77
C GLY A 111 -10.00 -7.97 -7.76
N VAL A 112 -9.57 -6.83 -7.21
CA VAL A 112 -9.09 -5.69 -8.00
C VAL A 112 -7.87 -6.13 -8.82
N ARG A 113 -7.86 -5.80 -10.12
CA ARG A 113 -6.78 -6.16 -11.04
C ARG A 113 -6.27 -4.94 -11.78
N LEU A 114 -4.98 -4.95 -12.10
CA LEU A 114 -4.42 -4.06 -13.10
C LEU A 114 -5.00 -4.47 -14.46
N SER A 115 -5.65 -3.54 -15.15
CA SER A 115 -6.36 -3.80 -16.42
C SER A 115 -5.68 -3.15 -17.62
N ALA A 116 -5.02 -2.00 -17.43
CA ALA A 116 -4.29 -1.33 -18.50
C ALA A 116 -3.09 -0.55 -17.98
N VAL A 117 -2.01 -0.57 -18.75
CA VAL A 117 -0.84 0.28 -18.54
C VAL A 117 -0.56 1.06 -19.82
N GLN A 118 -0.39 2.38 -19.69
CA GLN A 118 0.05 3.26 -20.77
C GLN A 118 1.32 3.98 -20.33
N ILE A 119 2.30 4.07 -21.22
CA ILE A 119 3.57 4.74 -20.98
C ILE A 119 3.80 5.74 -22.11
N ASP A 120 3.84 7.01 -21.75
CA ASP A 120 4.20 8.10 -22.64
C ASP A 120 5.63 8.56 -22.33
N LYS A 121 6.10 9.62 -22.98
CA LYS A 121 7.48 10.12 -22.83
C LYS A 121 7.86 10.50 -21.38
N GLU A 122 6.91 11.02 -20.62
CA GLU A 122 7.14 11.52 -19.25
C GLU A 122 6.31 10.80 -18.18
N ARG A 123 5.21 10.16 -18.59
CA ARG A 123 4.12 9.74 -17.71
C ARG A 123 3.75 8.29 -17.94
N MET A 124 3.45 7.59 -16.86
CA MET A 124 2.89 6.25 -16.87
C MET A 124 1.50 6.30 -16.24
N TYR A 125 0.53 5.67 -16.89
CA TYR A 125 -0.83 5.56 -16.41
C TYR A 125 -1.15 4.10 -16.09
N LEU A 126 -1.59 3.86 -14.86
CA LEU A 126 -2.01 2.56 -14.37
C LEU A 126 -3.51 2.61 -14.15
N THR A 127 -4.26 1.76 -14.87
CA THR A 127 -5.69 1.58 -14.64
C THR A 127 -5.92 0.24 -13.96
N PHE A 128 -6.59 0.27 -12.81
CA PHE A 128 -6.89 -0.92 -12.02
C PHE A 128 -8.29 -0.82 -11.42
N GLY A 129 -8.91 -1.96 -11.18
CA GLY A 129 -10.29 -2.01 -10.72
C GLY A 129 -10.85 -3.42 -10.73
N ASP A 130 -12.12 -3.51 -10.37
CA ASP A 130 -12.95 -4.68 -10.58
C ASP A 130 -14.06 -4.35 -11.59
N LYS A 131 -15.11 -5.17 -11.62
CA LYS A 131 -16.26 -4.97 -12.54
C LYS A 131 -17.11 -3.75 -12.17
N ASP A 132 -17.04 -3.30 -10.93
CA ASP A 132 -17.93 -2.28 -10.39
C ASP A 132 -17.24 -0.91 -10.39
N GLN A 133 -15.93 -0.88 -10.14
CA GLN A 133 -15.16 0.35 -10.07
C GLN A 133 -13.76 0.23 -10.69
N THR A 134 -13.45 1.17 -11.58
CA THR A 134 -12.10 1.37 -12.13
C THR A 134 -11.49 2.68 -11.65
N MET A 135 -10.19 2.66 -11.41
CA MET A 135 -9.38 3.77 -10.95
C MET A 135 -8.16 3.92 -11.86
N ARG A 136 -7.79 5.16 -12.20
CA ARG A 136 -6.58 5.47 -12.96
C ARG A 136 -5.63 6.31 -12.11
N VAL A 137 -4.38 5.88 -12.03
CA VAL A 137 -3.28 6.60 -11.38
C VAL A 137 -2.28 7.03 -12.43
N GLU A 138 -1.83 8.27 -12.33
CA GLU A 138 -0.74 8.85 -13.12
C GLU A 138 0.55 8.91 -12.31
N LEU A 139 1.67 8.56 -12.95
CA LEU A 139 3.01 8.51 -12.38
C LEU A 139 4.01 9.19 -13.31
N LEU A 140 4.92 10.01 -12.79
CA LEU A 140 6.04 10.55 -13.57
C LEU A 140 7.23 9.60 -13.51
N HIS A 141 7.48 8.81 -14.55
CA HIS A 141 8.47 7.74 -14.47
C HIS A 141 9.93 8.21 -14.61
N GLY A 142 10.18 9.40 -15.18
CA GLY A 142 11.52 10.00 -15.29
C GLY A 142 12.54 9.18 -16.10
N MET A 143 12.08 8.18 -16.86
CA MET A 143 12.95 7.35 -17.69
C MET A 143 13.42 8.17 -18.88
N THR A 144 14.74 8.34 -19.02
CA THR A 144 15.34 9.11 -20.13
C THR A 144 15.80 8.22 -21.28
N GLN A 145 15.94 6.91 -21.05
CA GLN A 145 16.42 5.94 -22.02
C GLN A 145 15.30 5.01 -22.49
N LYS A 146 15.21 4.80 -23.80
CA LYS A 146 14.23 3.88 -24.42
C LYS A 146 14.34 2.45 -23.85
N GLN A 147 15.56 1.99 -23.59
CA GLN A 147 15.80 0.65 -23.06
C GLN A 147 15.15 0.43 -21.69
N ALA A 148 15.29 1.40 -20.77
CA ALA A 148 14.68 1.32 -19.44
C ALA A 148 13.14 1.20 -19.51
N LEU A 149 12.52 1.88 -20.49
CA LEU A 149 11.10 1.75 -20.74
C LEU A 149 10.72 0.37 -21.26
N LEU A 150 11.46 -0.17 -22.23
CA LEU A 150 11.21 -1.50 -22.77
C LEU A 150 11.38 -2.59 -21.71
N ASP A 151 12.40 -2.48 -20.86
CA ASP A 151 12.64 -3.39 -19.74
C ASP A 151 11.49 -3.34 -18.74
N ALA A 152 11.01 -2.13 -18.40
CA ALA A 152 9.85 -1.96 -17.52
C ALA A 152 8.56 -2.54 -18.13
N ALA A 153 8.31 -2.28 -19.41
CA ALA A 153 7.15 -2.81 -20.13
C ALA A 153 7.19 -4.34 -20.22
N GLN A 154 8.35 -4.92 -20.50
CA GLN A 154 8.53 -6.37 -20.55
C GLN A 154 8.35 -7.01 -19.17
N LYS A 155 8.86 -6.39 -18.12
CA LYS A 155 8.70 -6.87 -16.74
C LYS A 155 7.23 -6.79 -16.30
N LEU A 156 6.53 -5.70 -16.62
CA LEU A 156 5.09 -5.58 -16.40
C LEU A 156 4.31 -6.71 -17.07
N LEU A 157 4.59 -7.01 -18.34
CA LEU A 157 3.93 -8.10 -19.05
C LEU A 157 4.21 -9.46 -18.38
N ARG A 158 5.47 -9.74 -18.04
CA ARG A 158 5.86 -11.02 -17.44
C ARG A 158 5.23 -11.25 -16.07
N GLU A 159 5.17 -10.23 -15.22
CA GLU A 159 4.69 -10.43 -13.85
C GLU A 159 3.18 -10.19 -13.69
N THR A 160 2.59 -9.29 -14.47
CA THR A 160 1.15 -8.93 -14.35
C THR A 160 0.28 -9.53 -15.45
N GLY A 161 0.87 -9.95 -16.56
CA GLY A 161 0.15 -10.35 -17.78
C GLY A 161 -0.42 -9.17 -18.58
N VAL A 162 -0.25 -7.92 -18.12
CA VAL A 162 -0.77 -6.73 -18.79
C VAL A 162 0.27 -6.16 -19.75
N THR A 163 -0.12 -6.00 -21.02
CA THR A 163 0.75 -5.36 -22.03
C THR A 163 0.70 -3.84 -21.86
N ALA A 164 1.88 -3.22 -21.72
CA ALA A 164 1.99 -1.77 -21.67
C ALA A 164 1.91 -1.19 -23.09
N VAL A 165 1.01 -0.22 -23.30
CA VAL A 165 0.93 0.56 -24.53
C VAL A 165 1.93 1.71 -24.44
N VAL A 166 2.85 1.80 -25.39
CA VAL A 166 3.90 2.84 -25.41
C VAL A 166 3.57 3.86 -26.49
N ASN A 167 3.37 5.13 -26.12
CA ASN A 167 3.11 6.21 -27.06
C ASN A 167 4.22 7.26 -27.05
N GLY A 168 4.50 7.84 -28.22
CA GLY A 168 5.28 9.09 -28.31
C GLY A 168 6.76 8.98 -27.93
N TRP A 169 7.43 7.87 -28.29
CA TRP A 169 8.86 7.66 -28.05
C TRP A 169 9.71 7.70 -29.31
#